data_AF-A0A2W8GQN5-F1
#
_entry.id   AF-A0A2W8GQN5-F1
#
_cell.length_a   1.000
_cell.length_b   1.000
_cell.length_c   1.000
_cell.angle_alpha   90.00
_cell.angle_beta   90.00
_cell.angle_gamma   90.00
#
_symmetry.space_group_name_H-M   'P 1'
#
loop_
_entity.id
_entity.type
_entity.pdbx_description
1 polymer ?
#
loop_
_entity_poly.entity_id
_entity_poly.type
_entity_poly.pdbx_seq_one_letter_code
_entity_poly.pdbx_strand_id
1 'polypeptide(L)' 'KTRRLWAYVRDDRNAGSALAPAVWFAYSPDRKGIHPQTHLACFSGVLQADAYAGFNELYRNGGITEAA' A
#
# COMPACT_ATOMS: atom_id res chain seq x y z
N LYS A 1 -17.14 -4.24 17.50
CA LYS A 1 -16.79 -4.32 16.06
C LYS A 1 -15.36 -3.81 15.90
N THR A 2 -14.46 -4.63 15.34
CA THR A 2 -13.06 -4.22 15.12
C THR A 2 -12.95 -3.50 13.79
N ARG A 3 -12.52 -2.25 13.87
CA ARG A 3 -12.34 -1.34 12.76
C ARG A 3 -10.86 -1.34 12.34
N ARG A 4 -10.53 -1.03 11.07
CA ARG A 4 -9.14 -0.99 10.58
C ARG A 4 -8.77 0.37 10.02
N LEU A 5 -7.56 0.80 10.37
CA LEU A 5 -6.90 1.97 9.82
C LEU A 5 -5.72 1.47 8.99
N TRP A 6 -5.64 1.94 7.75
CA TRP A 6 -4.53 1.68 6.84
C TRP A 6 -3.69 2.95 6.77
N ALA A 7 -2.37 2.80 6.76
CA ALA A 7 -1.43 3.89 6.57
C ALA A 7 -0.54 3.56 5.37
N TYR A 8 -0.63 4.37 4.33
CA TYR A 8 0.24 4.30 3.16
C TYR A 8 1.24 5.44 3.24
N VAL A 9 2.52 5.11 3.34
CA VAL A 9 3.60 6.09 3.46
C VAL A 9 4.37 6.12 2.17
N ARG A 10 4.66 7.33 1.67
CA ARG A 10 5.55 7.56 0.54
C ARG A 10 6.68 8.45 1.00
N ASP A 11 7.90 7.92 1.00
CA ASP A 11 9.13 8.69 1.19
C ASP A 11 10.23 8.16 0.25
N ASP A 12 10.32 8.76 -0.93
CA ASP A 12 11.24 8.36 -1.98
C ASP A 12 12.52 9.21 -1.99
N ARG A 13 12.80 9.98 -0.93
CA ARG A 13 13.97 10.88 -0.88
C ARG A 13 15.29 10.12 -0.98
N ASN A 14 15.37 8.92 -0.41
CA ASN A 14 16.54 8.06 -0.53
C ASN A 14 16.77 7.54 -1.97
N ALA A 15 15.76 7.62 -2.83
CA ALA A 15 15.85 7.32 -4.26
C ALA A 15 16.02 8.58 -5.13
N GLY A 16 16.35 9.74 -4.53
CA GLY A 16 16.57 11.00 -5.25
C GLY A 16 15.30 11.78 -5.57
N SER A 17 14.15 11.42 -5.01
CA SER A 17 12.90 12.19 -5.20
C SER A 17 12.95 13.54 -4.49
N ALA A 18 12.56 14.60 -5.19
CA ALA A 18 12.39 15.95 -4.63
C ALA A 18 11.01 16.16 -3.99
N LEU A 19 10.11 15.17 -4.08
CA LEU A 19 8.76 15.28 -3.55
C LEU A 19 8.78 15.17 -2.02
N ALA A 20 7.97 15.98 -1.35
CA ALA A 20 7.82 15.92 0.09
C ALA A 20 7.26 14.55 0.53
N PRO A 21 7.75 13.98 1.66
CA PRO A 21 7.20 12.75 2.20
C PRO A 21 5.72 12.97 2.54
N ALA A 22 4.91 11.94 2.36
CA ALA A 22 3.47 11.99 2.60
C ALA A 22 2.97 10.70 3.24
N VAL A 23 1.88 10.83 3.99
CA VAL A 23 1.10 9.71 4.50
C VAL A 23 -0.35 9.87 4.09
N TRP A 24 -0.95 8.77 3.64
CA TRP A 24 -2.37 8.69 3.35
C TRP A 24 -3.03 7.63 4.25
N PHE A 25 -4.12 8.02 4.89
CA PHE A 25 -4.89 7.16 5.76
C PHE A 25 -6.20 6.75 5.11
N ALA A 26 -6.53 5.48 5.22
CA ALA A 26 -7.82 4.95 4.78
C ALA A 26 -8.46 4.13 5.90
N TYR A 27 -9.80 4.14 5.93
CA TYR A 27 -10.58 3.52 7.00
C TYR A 27 -11.48 2.43 6.44
N SER A 28 -11.50 1.25 7.07
CA SER A 28 -12.36 0.14 6.67
C SER A 28 -12.99 -0.60 7.86
N PRO A 29 -14.17 -1.24 7.66
CA PRO A 29 -14.85 -1.98 8.70
C PRO A 29 -14.26 -3.37 8.98
N ASP A 30 -13.43 -3.90 8.09
CA ASP A 30 -12.73 -5.17 8.24
C ASP A 30 -11.33 -5.11 7.61
N ARG A 31 -10.51 -6.17 7.77
CA ARG A 31 -9.12 -6.21 7.26
C ARG A 31 -8.99 -6.90 5.89
N LYS A 32 -10.07 -7.14 5.13
CA LYS A 32 -10.00 -7.93 3.89
C LYS A 32 -9.08 -7.32 2.84
N GLY A 33 -8.44 -8.17 2.03
CA GLY A 33 -7.53 -7.76 0.95
C GLY A 33 -8.18 -6.90 -0.15
N ILE A 34 -9.51 -6.88 -0.25
CA ILE A 34 -10.22 -5.99 -1.19
C ILE A 34 -9.97 -4.51 -0.89
N HIS A 35 -9.71 -4.14 0.38
CA HIS A 35 -9.43 -2.76 0.76
C HIS A 35 -8.11 -2.27 0.17
N PRO A 36 -6.94 -2.92 0.40
CA PRO A 36 -5.69 -2.48 -0.22
C PRO A 36 -5.72 -2.58 -1.75
N GLN A 37 -6.43 -3.55 -2.33
CA GLN A 37 -6.67 -3.60 -3.80
C GLN A 37 -7.39 -2.38 -4.32
N THR A 38 -8.44 -1.93 -3.63
CA THR A 38 -9.21 -0.75 -4.03
C THR A 38 -8.41 0.53 -3.79
N HIS A 39 -7.75 0.65 -2.64
CA HIS A 39 -6.95 1.83 -2.29
C HIS A 39 -5.78 2.06 -3.25
N LEU A 40 -5.16 0.98 -3.73
CA LEU A 40 -3.97 1.01 -4.58
C LEU A 40 -4.27 0.68 -6.04
N ALA A 41 -5.54 0.74 -6.46
CA ALA A 41 -5.96 0.35 -7.82
C ALA A 41 -5.22 1.11 -8.94
N CYS A 42 -4.84 2.37 -8.68
CA CYS A 42 -4.10 3.22 -9.61
C CYS A 42 -2.61 3.39 -9.24
N PHE A 43 -2.13 2.67 -8.22
CA PHE A 43 -0.73 2.73 -7.83
C PHE A 43 0.10 1.77 -8.69
N SER A 44 1.31 2.20 -9.06
CA SER A 44 2.30 1.36 -9.70
C SER A 44 3.69 1.70 -9.15
N GLY A 45 4.54 0.69 -9.00
CA GLY A 45 5.88 0.82 -8.45
C GLY A 45 6.20 -0.22 -7.40
N VAL A 46 7.10 0.13 -6.48
CA VAL A 46 7.52 -0.77 -5.40
C VAL A 46 6.66 -0.54 -4.17
N LEU A 47 6.17 -1.63 -3.56
CA LEU A 47 5.41 -1.60 -2.31
C LEU A 47 6.05 -2.52 -1.28
N GLN A 48 6.30 -1.97 -0.09
CA GLN A 48 6.67 -2.72 1.10
C GLN A 48 5.45 -2.84 2.01
N ALA A 49 5.14 -4.06 2.45
CA ALA A 49 4.01 -4.34 3.34
C ALA A 49 4.47 -5.09 4.61
N ASP A 50 3.62 -5.13 5.64
CA ASP A 50 3.85 -5.78 6.93
C ASP A 50 3.77 -7.33 6.88
N ALA A 51 4.09 -7.92 5.72
CA ALA A 51 3.88 -9.35 5.40
C ALA A 51 2.43 -9.84 5.56
N TYR A 52 1.45 -8.92 5.62
CA TYR A 52 0.05 -9.31 5.65
C TYR A 52 -0.40 -9.90 4.31
N ALA A 53 -0.89 -11.14 4.33
CA ALA A 53 -1.33 -11.87 3.13
C ALA A 53 -2.42 -11.15 2.30
N GLY A 54 -3.13 -10.18 2.88
CA GLY A 54 -4.12 -9.37 2.15
C GLY A 54 -3.52 -8.49 1.04
N PHE A 55 -2.20 -8.30 0.99
CA PHE A 55 -1.49 -7.58 -0.08
C PHE A 55 -1.11 -8.48 -1.26
N ASN A 56 -1.10 -9.81 -1.12
CA ASN A 56 -0.56 -10.74 -2.13
C ASN A 56 -1.17 -10.55 -3.54
N GLU A 57 -2.47 -10.22 -3.61
CA GLU A 57 -3.16 -9.99 -4.89
C GLU A 57 -2.60 -8.78 -5.67
N LEU A 58 -2.07 -7.78 -4.98
CA LEU A 58 -1.52 -6.58 -5.60
C LEU A 58 -0.30 -6.87 -6.48
N TYR A 59 0.45 -7.90 -6.13
CA TYR A 59 1.68 -8.27 -6.83
C TYR A 59 1.42 -9.13 -8.08
N ARG A 60 0.20 -9.65 -8.27
CA ARG A 60 -0.09 -10.58 -9.38
C ARG A 60 -0.12 -9.93 -10.75
N ASN A 61 -0.55 -8.67 -10.84
CA ASN A 61 -0.79 -7.99 -12.11
C ASN A 61 0.45 -7.27 -12.67
N GLY A 62 1.60 -7.37 -12.00
CA GLY A 62 2.88 -6.79 -12.44
C GLY A 62 3.00 -5.27 -12.33
N GLY A 63 1.90 -4.56 -12.04
CA GLY A 63 1.93 -3.10 -11.79
C GLY A 63 2.62 -2.72 -10.48
N ILE A 64 2.67 -3.64 -9.51
CA ILE A 64 3.32 -3.45 -8.22
C ILE A 64 4.36 -4.55 -8.01
N THR A 65 5.57 -4.15 -7.65
CA THR A 65 6.67 -5.05 -7.26
C THR A 65 6.82 -5.04 -5.74
N GLU A 66 6.94 -6.21 -5.13
CA GLU A 66 7.19 -6.32 -3.69
C GLU A 66 8.63 -5.91 -3.35
N ALA A 67 8.81 -5.10 -2.31
CA ALA A 67 10.14 -4.78 -1.78
C ALA A 67 10.74 -6.00 -1.05
N ALA A 68 11.97 -6.38 -1.41
CA ALA A 68 12.71 -7.50 -0.82
C ALA A 68 13.43 -7.12 0.49
#